data_AF-A0A920MZ73-F1
#
_entry.id   AF-A0A920MZ73-F1
#
_cell.length_a   1.000
_cell.length_b   1.000
_cell.length_c   1.000
_cell.angle_alpha   90.00
_cell.angle_beta   90.00
_cell.angle_gamma   90.00
#
_symmetry.space_group_name_H-M   'P 1'
#
loop_
_entity.id
_entity.type
_entity.pdbx_description
1 polymer ?
#
loop_
_entity_poly.entity_id
_entity_poly.type
_entity_poly.pdbx_seq_one_letter_code
_entity_poly.pdbx_strand_id
1 'polypeptide(L)'
;MSVPAADLLPEDRPINVAVDHYLRAGWVEAGVKPAPLLSRAGLIRRMTLDLAGRIPTRGETRGFVESSSPLRWTQLADRLLASPDFAYHHRNELDLLLLAAKKNDGEFRKYLLAAGPGETGRGTSCFAR
;
A
#
# COMPACT_ATOMS: atom_id res chain seq x y z
N MET A 1 -10.95 19.83 -5.86
CA MET A 1 -12.40 19.59 -5.69
C MET A 1 -12.64 19.36 -4.21
N SER A 2 -13.25 20.33 -3.52
CA SER A 2 -13.67 20.18 -2.12
C SER A 2 -15.15 19.86 -2.14
N VAL A 3 -15.55 18.64 -1.76
CA VAL A 3 -16.96 18.33 -1.51
C VAL A 3 -17.34 19.02 -0.19
N PRO A 4 -18.30 19.95 -0.17
CA PRO A 4 -18.72 20.58 1.08
C PRO A 4 -19.32 19.52 2.01
N ALA A 5 -19.14 19.68 3.32
CA ALA A 5 -19.53 18.68 4.32
C ALA A 5 -21.04 18.31 4.28
N ALA A 6 -21.89 19.20 3.74
CA ALA A 6 -23.33 18.97 3.58
C ALA A 6 -23.69 17.99 2.46
N ASP A 7 -22.80 17.79 1.49
CA ASP A 7 -23.01 16.87 0.36
C ASP A 7 -22.37 15.49 0.62
N LEU A 8 -21.93 15.25 1.86
CA LEU A 8 -21.34 13.98 2.21
C LEU A 8 -22.42 12.90 2.34
N LEU A 9 -22.12 11.72 1.80
CA LEU A 9 -22.87 10.51 2.03
C LEU A 9 -23.07 10.26 3.54
N PRO A 10 -24.18 9.61 3.93
CA PRO A 10 -24.45 9.29 5.33
C PRO A 10 -23.30 8.51 5.98
N GLU A 11 -23.04 8.79 7.26
CA GLU A 11 -21.95 8.19 8.04
C GLU A 11 -22.09 6.67 8.24
N ASP A 12 -23.28 6.12 8.02
CA ASP A 12 -23.60 4.70 8.18
C ASP A 12 -22.99 3.81 7.08
N ARG A 13 -22.42 4.40 6.02
CA ARG A 13 -21.88 3.67 4.89
C ARG A 13 -20.48 3.15 5.15
N PRO A 14 -20.15 1.92 4.69
CA PRO A 14 -18.78 1.44 4.69
C PRO A 14 -17.86 2.37 3.89
N ILE A 15 -16.66 2.64 4.41
CA ILE A 15 -15.73 3.62 3.83
C ILE A 15 -15.40 3.36 2.36
N ASN A 16 -15.31 2.09 1.95
CA ASN A 16 -15.03 1.73 0.55
C ASN A 16 -16.17 2.16 -0.38
N VAL A 17 -17.43 2.05 0.06
CA VAL A 17 -18.60 2.49 -0.72
C VAL A 17 -18.61 4.01 -0.87
N ALA A 18 -18.25 4.72 0.20
CA ALA A 18 -18.15 6.17 0.16
C ALA A 18 -17.07 6.65 -0.82
N VAL A 19 -15.87 6.08 -0.74
CA VAL A 19 -14.77 6.40 -1.66
C VAL A 19 -15.16 6.12 -3.12
N ASP A 20 -15.74 4.94 -3.41
CA ASP A 20 -16.16 4.57 -4.76
C ASP A 20 -17.23 5.53 -5.32
N HIS A 21 -18.12 6.05 -4.48
CA HIS A 21 -19.13 7.00 -4.87
C HIS A 21 -18.52 8.33 -5.36
N TYR A 22 -17.63 8.94 -4.58
CA TYR A 22 -17.02 10.21 -4.96
C TYR A 22 -16.07 10.08 -6.15
N LEU A 23 -15.32 8.98 -6.25
CA LEU A 23 -14.49 8.71 -7.42
C LEU A 23 -15.34 8.60 -8.68
N ARG A 24 -16.47 7.90 -8.60
CA ARG A 24 -17.41 7.79 -9.72
C ARG A 24 -18.00 9.14 -10.11
N ALA A 25 -18.40 9.95 -9.14
CA ALA A 25 -18.91 11.30 -9.40
C ALA A 25 -17.89 12.14 -10.16
N GLY A 26 -16.64 12.16 -9.71
CA GLY A 26 -15.55 12.87 -10.39
C GLY A 26 -15.25 12.33 -11.79
N TRP A 27 -15.33 11.01 -12.01
CA TRP A 27 -15.16 10.42 -13.35
C TRP A 27 -16.26 10.82 -14.32
N VAL A 28 -17.51 10.88 -13.87
CA VAL A 28 -18.64 11.30 -14.71
C VAL A 28 -18.48 12.77 -15.11
N GLU A 29 -18.14 13.64 -14.17
CA GLU A 29 -17.90 15.07 -14.44
C GLU A 29 -16.74 15.27 -15.43
N ALA A 30 -15.66 14.50 -15.27
CA ALA A 30 -14.48 14.58 -16.14
C ALA A 30 -14.60 13.77 -17.45
N GLY A 31 -15.73 13.06 -17.69
CA GLY A 31 -15.90 12.19 -18.86
C GLY A 31 -14.91 11.03 -18.93
N VAL A 32 -14.34 10.61 -17.80
CA VAL A 32 -13.31 9.56 -17.72
C VAL A 32 -13.97 8.19 -17.66
N LYS A 33 -13.60 7.30 -18.59
CA LYS A 33 -14.02 5.90 -18.53
C LYS A 33 -13.05 5.09 -17.67
N PRO A 34 -13.51 4.40 -16.61
CA PRO A 34 -12.65 3.59 -15.76
C PRO A 34 -12.01 2.42 -16.52
N ALA A 35 -10.81 2.04 -16.11
CA ALA A 35 -10.13 0.86 -16.62
C ALA A 35 -10.91 -0.43 -16.24
N PRO A 36 -10.86 -1.47 -17.09
CA PRO A 36 -11.48 -2.76 -16.76
C PRO A 36 -10.80 -3.39 -15.54
N LEU A 37 -11.56 -4.24 -14.83
CA LEU A 37 -11.02 -4.97 -13.69
C LEU A 37 -9.90 -5.90 -14.13
N LEU A 38 -8.81 -5.92 -13.35
CA LEU A 38 -7.66 -6.78 -13.60
C LEU A 38 -8.00 -8.26 -13.38
N SER A 39 -7.33 -9.14 -14.13
CA SER A 39 -7.36 -10.58 -13.87
C SER A 39 -6.74 -10.91 -12.51
N ARG A 40 -7.09 -12.06 -11.93
CA ARG A 40 -6.52 -12.51 -10.64
C ARG A 40 -4.99 -12.53 -10.65
N ALA A 41 -4.40 -12.99 -11.75
CA ALA A 41 -2.96 -13.01 -11.94
C ALA A 41 -2.35 -11.61 -12.01
N GLY A 42 -3.03 -10.67 -12.69
CA GLY A 42 -2.60 -9.26 -12.74
C GLY A 42 -2.64 -8.59 -11.36
N LEU A 43 -3.65 -8.93 -10.56
CA LEU A 43 -3.82 -8.37 -9.24
C LEU A 43 -2.75 -8.82 -8.24
N ILE A 44 -2.45 -10.12 -8.14
CA ILE A 44 -1.37 -10.57 -7.25
C ILE A 44 -0.02 -9.97 -7.65
N ARG A 45 0.25 -9.85 -8.96
CA ARG A 45 1.47 -9.20 -9.45
C ARG A 45 1.53 -7.76 -8.98
N ARG A 46 0.47 -6.98 -9.18
CA ARG A 46 0.44 -5.56 -8.79
C ARG A 46 0.60 -5.39 -7.29
N MET A 47 -0.15 -6.16 -6.51
CA MET A 47 -0.11 -6.09 -5.05
C MET A 47 1.26 -6.47 -4.48
N THR A 48 1.93 -7.48 -5.05
CA THR A 48 3.26 -7.87 -4.58
C THR A 48 4.33 -6.85 -4.98
N LEU A 49 4.20 -6.23 -6.15
CA LEU A 49 5.08 -5.14 -6.56
C LEU A 49 4.89 -3.91 -5.67
N ASP A 50 3.65 -3.50 -5.43
CA ASP A 50 3.34 -2.28 -4.67
C ASP A 50 3.65 -2.42 -3.18
N LEU A 51 3.43 -3.59 -2.58
CA LEU A 51 3.67 -3.81 -1.16
C LEU A 51 5.06 -4.35 -0.86
N ALA A 52 5.54 -5.34 -1.62
CA ALA A 52 6.80 -6.04 -1.31
C ALA A 52 7.95 -5.66 -2.25
N GLY A 53 7.72 -4.86 -3.30
CA GLY A 53 8.78 -4.43 -4.23
C GLY A 53 9.38 -5.55 -5.08
N ARG A 54 8.74 -6.72 -5.12
CA ARG A 54 9.25 -7.91 -5.83
C ARG A 54 8.18 -8.57 -6.69
N ILE A 55 8.64 -9.42 -7.60
CA ILE A 55 7.75 -10.28 -8.39
C ILE A 55 7.20 -11.40 -7.49
N PRO A 56 5.90 -11.75 -7.59
CA PRO A 56 5.34 -12.87 -6.84
C PRO A 56 5.99 -14.19 -7.27
N THR A 57 6.15 -15.10 -6.32
CA THR A 57 6.61 -16.45 -6.62
C THR A 57 5.51 -17.25 -7.33
N ARG A 58 5.90 -18.33 -8.02
CA ARG A 58 4.94 -19.23 -8.69
C ARG A 58 3.95 -19.85 -7.68
N GLY A 59 4.43 -20.23 -6.50
CA GLY A 59 3.60 -20.78 -5.43
C GLY A 59 2.57 -19.78 -4.90
N GLU A 60 2.99 -18.53 -4.63
CA GLU A 60 2.07 -17.46 -4.21
C GLU A 60 1.01 -17.18 -5.27
N THR A 61 1.42 -17.12 -6.54
CA THR A 61 0.52 -16.87 -7.68
C THR A 61 -0.52 -17.97 -7.80
N ARG A 62 -0.08 -19.24 -7.81
CA ARG A 62 -0.97 -20.38 -7.92
C ARG A 62 -1.96 -20.44 -6.75
N GLY A 63 -1.46 -20.31 -5.52
CA GLY A 63 -2.31 -20.34 -4.33
C GLY A 63 -3.36 -19.22 -4.31
N PHE A 64 -3.01 -18.03 -4.81
CA PHE A 64 -3.98 -16.92 -4.90
C PHE A 64 -5.03 -17.14 -5.99
N VAL A 65 -4.61 -17.60 -7.17
CA VAL A 65 -5.52 -17.81 -8.32
C VAL A 65 -6.51 -18.94 -8.04
N GLU A 66 -6.04 -20.03 -7.42
CA GLU A 66 -6.83 -21.21 -7.08
C GLU A 66 -7.69 -21.01 -5.82
N SER A 67 -7.37 -20.04 -4.96
CA SER A 67 -8.15 -19.78 -3.74
C SER A 67 -9.58 -19.38 -4.05
N SER A 68 -10.55 -20.10 -3.49
CA SER A 68 -11.98 -19.80 -3.56
C SER A 68 -12.46 -18.86 -2.45
N SER A 69 -11.64 -18.61 -1.41
CA SER A 69 -12.00 -17.79 -0.25
C SER A 69 -12.48 -16.39 -0.64
N PRO A 70 -13.63 -15.92 -0.11
CA PRO A 70 -14.08 -14.53 -0.32
C PRO A 70 -13.09 -13.52 0.28
N LEU A 71 -12.28 -13.93 1.27
CA LEU A 71 -11.29 -13.11 1.97
C LEU A 71 -9.87 -13.21 1.38
N ARG A 72 -9.69 -13.79 0.19
CA ARG A 72 -8.36 -13.96 -0.42
C ARG A 72 -7.57 -12.65 -0.53
N TRP A 73 -8.26 -11.52 -0.71
CA TRP A 73 -7.67 -10.19 -0.83
C TRP A 73 -7.02 -9.72 0.46
N THR A 74 -7.80 -9.75 1.55
CA THR A 74 -7.33 -9.31 2.86
C THR A 74 -6.24 -10.24 3.36
N GLN A 75 -6.42 -11.55 3.20
CA GLN A 75 -5.39 -12.53 3.56
C GLN A 75 -4.07 -12.33 2.82
N LEU A 76 -4.11 -11.98 1.53
CA LEU A 76 -2.92 -11.66 0.76
C LEU A 76 -2.27 -10.36 1.27
N ALA A 77 -3.07 -9.32 1.56
CA ALA A 77 -2.59 -8.06 2.11
C ALA A 77 -1.89 -8.28 3.44
N ASP A 78 -2.57 -8.92 4.38
CA ASP A 78 -2.06 -9.16 5.73
C ASP A 78 -0.75 -9.95 5.69
N ARG A 79 -0.68 -10.98 4.84
CA ARG A 79 0.56 -11.76 4.65
C ARG A 79 1.71 -10.92 4.09
N LEU A 80 1.45 -10.05 3.11
CA LEU A 80 2.48 -9.20 2.51
C LEU A 80 2.93 -8.10 3.49
N LEU A 81 2.00 -7.47 4.19
CA LEU A 81 2.28 -6.45 5.21
C LEU A 81 3.07 -7.02 6.40
N ALA A 82 2.80 -8.27 6.78
CA ALA A 82 3.57 -8.98 7.80
C ALA A 82 4.95 -9.46 7.32
N SER A 83 5.24 -9.43 6.02
CA SER A 83 6.53 -9.86 5.47
C SER A 83 7.62 -8.82 5.72
N PRO A 84 8.87 -9.23 6.00
CA PRO A 84 10.02 -8.33 6.01
C PRO A 84 10.17 -7.55 4.70
N ASP A 85 9.79 -8.15 3.57
CA ASP A 85 9.87 -7.52 2.24
C ASP A 85 9.14 -6.18 2.19
N PHE A 86 7.97 -6.08 2.85
CA PHE A 86 7.21 -4.84 2.91
C PHE A 86 8.00 -3.75 3.64
N ALA A 87 8.56 -4.06 4.80
CA ALA A 87 9.34 -3.09 5.57
C ALA A 87 10.59 -2.62 4.80
N TYR A 88 11.24 -3.48 4.01
CA TYR A 88 12.37 -3.08 3.18
C TYR A 88 11.94 -2.21 2.00
N HIS A 89 10.89 -2.63 1.28
CA HIS A 89 10.39 -1.89 0.13
C HIS A 89 9.86 -0.50 0.54
N HIS A 90 9.01 -0.44 1.56
CA HIS A 90 8.38 0.80 1.99
C HIS A 90 9.38 1.85 2.49
N ARG A 91 10.48 1.42 3.12
CA ARG A 91 11.57 2.35 3.46
C ARG A 91 12.21 2.99 2.24
N ASN A 92 12.50 2.21 1.21
CA ASN A 92 13.08 2.74 -0.02
C ASN A 92 12.12 3.71 -0.71
N GLU A 93 10.82 3.40 -0.72
CA GLU A 93 9.80 4.30 -1.26
C GLU A 93 9.71 5.60 -0.46
N LEU A 94 9.77 5.55 0.88
CA LEU A 94 9.78 6.76 1.71
C LEU A 94 11.05 7.60 1.52
N ASP A 95 12.21 6.96 1.39
CA ASP A 95 13.47 7.63 1.06
C ASP A 95 13.36 8.39 -0.26
N LEU A 96 12.81 7.75 -1.29
CA LEU A 96 12.56 8.39 -2.59
C LEU A 96 11.52 9.50 -2.51
N LEU A 97 10.34 9.23 -1.97
CA LEU A 97 9.22 10.17 -1.96
C LEU A 97 9.55 11.45 -1.18
N LEU A 98 10.23 11.32 -0.04
CA LEU A 98 10.50 12.45 0.84
C LEU A 98 11.80 13.18 0.48
N LEU A 99 12.79 12.48 -0.09
CA LEU A 99 14.13 13.04 -0.26
C LEU A 99 14.71 12.98 -1.67
N ALA A 100 14.00 12.46 -2.68
CA ALA A 100 14.52 12.42 -4.05
C ALA A 100 14.99 13.78 -4.59
N ALA A 101 14.41 14.89 -4.12
CA ALA A 101 14.77 16.24 -4.54
C ALA A 101 15.77 16.96 -3.60
N LYS A 102 16.13 16.37 -2.45
CA LYS A 102 16.94 17.03 -1.42
C LYS A 102 18.30 16.36 -1.30
N LYS A 103 19.38 17.12 -1.47
CA LYS A 103 20.74 16.62 -1.21
C LYS A 103 20.83 16.23 0.27
N ASN A 104 20.80 14.94 0.52
CA ASN A 104 20.93 14.36 1.85
C ASN A 104 22.28 13.66 1.94
N ASP A 105 22.96 13.81 3.07
CA ASP A 105 24.22 13.12 3.41
C ASP A 105 24.01 11.62 3.74
N GLY A 106 22.77 11.15 3.60
CA GLY A 106 22.37 9.77 3.86
C GLY A 106 21.90 9.53 5.29
N GLU A 107 21.85 10.55 6.16
CA GLU A 107 21.42 10.39 7.56
C GLU A 107 19.99 9.85 7.68
N PHE A 108 19.06 10.35 6.86
CA PHE A 108 17.68 9.81 6.85
C PHE A 108 17.63 8.34 6.44
N ARG A 109 18.42 7.94 5.44
CA ARG A 109 18.51 6.55 5.02
C ARG A 109 19.06 5.67 6.15
N LYS A 110 20.07 6.13 6.89
CA LYS A 110 20.59 5.45 8.08
C LYS A 110 19.52 5.31 9.17
N TYR A 111 18.76 6.38 9.43
CA TYR A 111 17.63 6.34 10.36
C TYR A 111 16.59 5.28 9.94
N LEU A 112 16.20 5.25 8.67
CA LEU A 112 15.27 4.24 8.16
C LEU A 112 15.84 2.82 8.30
N LEU A 113 17.13 2.61 8.05
CA LEU A 113 17.78 1.31 8.25
C LEU A 113 17.68 0.84 9.72
N ALA A 114 18.01 1.73 10.66
CA ALA A 114 17.98 1.46 12.11
C ALA A 114 16.55 1.24 12.65
N ALA A 115 15.54 1.92 12.10
CA ALA A 115 14.14 1.79 12.52
C ALA A 115 13.47 0.47 12.08
N GLY A 116 14.21 -0.40 11.38
CA GLY A 116 13.70 -1.64 10.84
C GLY A 116 13.61 -2.83 11.81
N PRO A 117 12.81 -3.87 11.49
CA PRO A 117 12.72 -5.07 12.32
C PRO A 117 13.99 -5.94 12.37
N GLY A 118 15.11 -5.53 11.75
CA GLY A 118 16.34 -6.32 11.62
C GLY A 118 17.51 -5.87 12.49
N GLU A 119 17.42 -4.73 13.19
CA GLU A 119 18.55 -4.16 13.94
C GLU A 119 18.19 -3.78 15.39
N THR A 120 17.20 -4.45 16.00
CA THR A 120 16.98 -4.38 17.46
C THR A 120 18.08 -5.15 18.20
N GLY A 121 19.29 -4.58 18.18
CA GLY A 121 20.51 -5.18 18.72
C GLY A 121 21.61 -4.15 18.95
N ARG A 122 21.28 -2.92 19.34
CA ARG A 122 22.06 -1.98 20.20
C ARG A 122 21.43 -0.58 20.15
N GLY A 123 20.91 -0.12 21.28
CA GLY A 123 20.59 1.31 21.47
C GLY A 123 19.12 1.64 21.68
N THR A 124 18.48 1.06 22.70
CA THR A 124 17.32 1.69 23.35
C THR A 124 17.74 3.02 23.97
N SER A 125 17.61 4.12 23.21
CA SER A 125 17.59 5.48 23.78
C SER A 125 16.84 6.53 22.96
N CYS A 126 16.32 6.21 21.77
CA CYS A 126 15.77 7.25 20.88
C CYS A 126 14.32 7.68 21.20
N PHE A 127 13.57 6.93 22.02
CA PHE A 127 12.18 7.27 22.39
C PHE A 127 11.99 7.56 23.89
N ALA A 128 12.90 8.36 24.46
CA ALA A 128 12.69 8.98 25.77
C ALA A 128 12.93 10.49 25.70
N ARG A 129 11.91 11.23 25.24
CA ARG A 129 11.49 12.53 25.78
C ARG A 129 10.17 12.98 25.17
#